data_AF-A0AAW2WBU3-F1
#
_entry.id   AF-A0AAW2WBU3-F1
#
_cell.length_a   1.000
_cell.length_b   1.000
_cell.length_c   1.000
_cell.angle_alpha   90.00
_cell.angle_beta   90.00
_cell.angle_gamma   90.00
#
_symmetry.space_group_name_H-M   'P 1'
#
loop_
_entity.id
_entity.type
_entity.pdbx_description
1 polymer ?
#
loop_
_entity_poly.entity_id
_entity_poly.type
_entity_poly.pdbx_seq_one_letter_code
_entity_poly.pdbx_strand_id
1 'polypeptide(L)'
;MMTKGYVWIVSDEIANLLDSVESSVILNMQGVLGLKTDYADTTGYYKEFKSKFRRKYSLKYPTEEENSSPSVYSFRAYDAVSALVKAFQNSEGKKINSTELTHRVSSSNFQGLSGEIRFKNGLLSHKPIFRIVNVIGKSYREVAMWSPEFGFLEDLVELERERTNRGLTGELVSSIYWPGGGQTIPKGWTMGSHEKPLRVGVPAKGAFDQFVKVAYDQSHNRTQITGFSIEVFKAAVKQLHYDLQYVFVPYNGSYDEMVAEVHNKFKSISSCKHPSWSSKRAGDGSDSKPGLKKTTFIGVSAFTRKMWIQLAGLSMSTGAIIWLSEYATGNEQFTNNSFLQLIGSILWLSITIISFSQRENIKDNASKLVLAAWICIVFVVGASFTAVLSSMMTVPRLQPSILDIDYLRNTNAVVGCNRNSFIGRYLIDVLHFKSDNVRKIDSINEYPRAFETGEIKAAFLVAPHAKVFLAEYCKGYTISRPSLKLGGLGFVFPKGSPLAIEFSEAILKVTQSGHINTLEKNMLYHSNCTSSTKSDEADDMKLGPEPFSGMFQALGGIIGVAFFVTIIRLVRTKRISIHDLVQIALQVKRICMRALFVLAEYCIKFSWRWEDNQS
;
A
#
# COMPACT_ATOMS: atom_id res chain seq x y z
N MET A 1 -6.88 4.48 -41.41
CA MET A 1 -5.60 4.90 -40.81
C MET A 1 -4.99 6.13 -41.50
N MET A 2 -5.53 6.62 -42.62
CA MET A 2 -5.15 7.90 -43.26
C MET A 2 -6.07 9.04 -42.83
N THR A 3 -6.37 9.12 -41.53
CA THR A 3 -7.33 10.07 -40.95
C THR A 3 -6.67 10.91 -39.86
N LYS A 4 -7.36 11.94 -39.38
CA LYS A 4 -6.86 12.82 -38.32
C LYS A 4 -6.39 12.02 -37.09
N GLY A 5 -5.20 12.36 -36.58
CA GLY A 5 -4.61 11.74 -35.39
C GLY A 5 -3.57 10.64 -35.65
N TYR A 6 -3.33 10.27 -36.91
CA TYR A 6 -2.27 9.32 -37.30
C TYR A 6 -1.03 10.05 -37.80
N VAL A 7 0.12 9.39 -37.71
CA VAL A 7 1.39 9.82 -38.31
C VAL A 7 1.91 8.66 -39.15
N TRP A 8 2.30 8.94 -40.40
CA TRP A 8 2.89 7.97 -41.31
C TRP A 8 4.23 8.50 -41.81
N ILE A 9 5.27 7.69 -41.63
CA ILE A 9 6.61 7.95 -42.14
C ILE A 9 6.97 6.78 -43.06
N VAL A 10 7.35 7.09 -44.29
CA VAL A 10 7.77 6.09 -45.27
C VAL A 10 9.25 6.25 -45.59
N SER A 11 9.92 5.11 -45.77
CA SER A 11 11.33 5.06 -46.17
C SER A 11 11.53 5.56 -47.59
N ASP A 12 12.80 5.66 -47.97
CA ASP A 12 13.22 5.99 -49.33
C ASP A 12 12.75 5.00 -50.37
N GLU A 13 12.48 3.76 -49.97
CA GLU A 13 11.92 2.76 -50.88
C GLU A 13 10.57 3.17 -51.48
N ILE A 14 9.71 3.78 -50.66
CA ILE A 14 8.38 4.22 -51.08
C ILE A 14 8.43 5.68 -51.54
N ALA A 15 9.13 6.55 -50.81
CA ALA A 15 9.18 7.97 -51.12
C ALA A 15 9.81 8.26 -52.49
N ASN A 16 10.79 7.47 -52.92
CA ASN A 16 11.40 7.63 -54.25
C ASN A 16 10.48 7.23 -55.42
N LEU A 17 9.39 6.51 -55.15
CA LEU A 17 8.42 6.13 -56.17
C LEU A 17 7.38 7.22 -56.42
N LEU A 18 7.24 8.22 -55.54
CA LEU A 18 6.22 9.27 -55.63
C LEU A 18 6.23 10.04 -56.97
N ASP A 19 7.35 10.09 -57.69
CA ASP A 19 7.43 10.71 -59.02
C ASP A 19 6.89 9.84 -60.16
N SER A 20 6.70 8.55 -59.91
CA SER A 20 6.37 7.51 -60.88
C SER A 20 5.02 6.84 -60.62
N VAL A 21 4.38 7.08 -59.46
CA VAL A 21 3.05 6.55 -59.16
C VAL A 21 1.96 7.50 -59.67
N GLU A 22 0.81 6.97 -60.02
CA GLU A 22 -0.38 7.74 -60.38
C GLU A 22 -0.75 8.76 -59.28
N SER A 23 -1.17 9.94 -59.71
CA SER A 23 -1.59 11.01 -58.80
C SER A 23 -2.82 10.62 -57.94
N SER A 24 -3.62 9.66 -58.40
CA SER A 24 -4.73 9.05 -57.66
C SER A 24 -4.26 8.36 -56.37
N VAL A 25 -3.13 7.64 -56.44
CA VAL A 25 -2.51 6.94 -55.32
C VAL A 25 -1.86 7.92 -54.35
N ILE A 26 -1.17 8.94 -54.87
CA ILE A 26 -0.54 10.01 -54.06
C ILE A 26 -1.61 10.75 -53.25
N LEU A 27 -2.78 11.00 -53.83
CA LEU A 27 -3.90 11.65 -53.14
C LEU A 27 -4.37 10.87 -51.90
N ASN A 28 -4.31 9.54 -51.94
CA ASN A 28 -4.63 8.69 -50.78
C ASN A 28 -3.54 8.72 -49.69
N MET A 29 -2.36 9.24 -50.01
CA MET A 29 -1.20 9.36 -49.10
C MET A 29 -1.11 10.73 -48.42
N GLN A 30 -2.18 11.54 -48.43
CA GLN A 30 -2.21 12.87 -47.82
C GLN A 30 -1.63 12.88 -46.39
N GLY A 31 -0.63 13.75 -46.17
CA GLY A 31 0.03 13.97 -44.88
C GLY A 31 1.08 12.94 -44.49
N VAL A 32 1.47 12.03 -45.40
CA VAL A 32 2.59 11.10 -45.19
C VAL A 32 3.91 11.86 -45.32
N LEU A 33 4.83 11.61 -44.38
CA LEU A 33 6.22 12.06 -44.49
C LEU A 33 7.06 10.98 -45.18
N GLY A 34 7.86 11.37 -46.17
CA GLY A 34 8.73 10.47 -46.91
C GLY A 34 10.19 10.92 -46.91
N LEU A 35 11.10 9.96 -46.93
CA LEU A 35 12.55 10.19 -47.06
C LEU A 35 12.99 9.99 -48.51
N LYS A 36 13.03 11.03 -49.33
CA LYS A 36 13.42 10.89 -50.74
C LYS A 36 14.94 11.02 -50.90
N THR A 37 15.58 10.16 -51.69
CA THR A 37 17.02 10.27 -51.95
C THR A 37 17.29 11.46 -52.86
N ASP A 38 18.21 12.33 -52.46
CA ASP A 38 18.69 13.42 -53.30
C ASP A 38 19.61 12.90 -54.42
N TYR A 39 19.52 13.50 -55.60
CA TYR A 39 20.36 13.19 -56.74
C TYR A 39 20.56 14.44 -57.59
N ALA A 40 21.59 14.44 -58.44
CA ALA A 40 22.03 15.61 -59.22
C ALA A 40 21.10 15.95 -60.40
N ASP A 41 19.86 16.33 -60.08
CA ASP A 41 18.75 16.63 -61.00
C ASP A 41 18.93 17.92 -61.81
N THR A 42 19.93 18.74 -61.47
CA THR A 42 20.26 19.99 -62.15
C THR A 42 21.21 19.83 -63.33
N THR A 43 21.92 18.69 -63.42
CA THR A 43 22.95 18.46 -64.45
C THR A 43 22.35 18.36 -65.85
N GLY A 44 23.10 18.83 -66.86
CA GLY A 44 22.67 18.74 -68.27
C GLY A 44 22.46 17.28 -68.72
N TYR A 45 23.33 16.38 -68.25
CA TYR A 45 23.26 14.94 -68.54
C TYR A 45 21.97 14.30 -68.01
N TYR A 46 21.56 14.66 -66.79
CA TYR A 46 20.30 14.21 -66.21
C TYR A 46 19.09 14.72 -67.01
N LYS A 47 19.06 16.02 -67.36
CA LYS A 47 17.96 16.62 -68.12
C LYS A 47 17.78 15.96 -69.48
N GLU A 48 18.89 15.66 -70.15
CA GLU A 48 18.89 14.95 -71.44
C GLU A 48 18.36 13.51 -71.28
N PHE A 49 18.84 12.77 -70.28
CA PHE A 49 18.36 11.41 -70.00
C PHE A 49 16.86 11.40 -69.69
N LYS A 50 16.39 12.27 -68.79
CA LYS A 50 14.97 12.38 -68.41
C LYS A 50 14.09 12.68 -69.62
N SER A 51 14.50 13.59 -70.50
CA SER A 51 13.78 13.90 -71.73
C SER A 51 13.71 12.69 -72.68
N LYS A 52 14.85 12.02 -72.92
CA LYS A 52 14.89 10.80 -73.75
C LYS A 52 14.05 9.66 -73.17
N PHE A 53 14.09 9.48 -71.85
CA PHE A 53 13.32 8.47 -71.13
C PHE A 53 11.83 8.71 -71.30
N ARG A 54 11.35 9.92 -70.96
CA ARG A 54 9.94 10.31 -71.11
C ARG A 54 9.43 10.06 -72.52
N ARG A 55 10.17 10.53 -73.54
CA ARG A 55 9.79 10.33 -74.94
C ARG A 55 9.65 8.85 -75.31
N LYS A 56 10.62 8.01 -74.93
CA LYS A 56 10.57 6.57 -75.21
C LYS A 56 9.47 5.86 -74.42
N TYR A 57 9.25 6.28 -73.17
CA TYR A 57 8.25 5.70 -72.29
C TYR A 57 6.83 5.99 -72.81
N SER A 58 6.52 7.25 -73.12
CA SER A 58 5.21 7.64 -73.65
C SER A 58 4.88 7.00 -75.00
N LEU A 59 5.89 6.77 -75.86
CA LEU A 59 5.69 6.04 -77.11
C LEU A 59 5.35 4.56 -76.90
N LYS A 60 5.89 3.95 -75.84
CA LYS A 60 5.70 2.52 -75.54
C LYS A 60 4.43 2.27 -74.72
N TYR A 61 4.06 3.21 -73.86
CA TYR A 61 2.92 3.12 -72.94
C TYR A 61 2.01 4.36 -73.11
N PRO A 62 1.25 4.45 -74.22
CA PRO A 62 0.43 5.63 -74.53
C PRO A 62 -0.83 5.78 -73.65
N THR A 63 -1.21 4.74 -72.90
CA THR A 63 -2.42 4.71 -72.04
C THR A 63 -2.15 5.03 -70.57
N GLU A 64 -0.89 5.15 -70.15
CA GLU A 64 -0.52 5.51 -68.77
C GLU A 64 -0.47 7.06 -68.62
N GLU A 65 -0.99 7.58 -67.48
CA GLU A 65 -1.05 9.02 -67.18
C GLU A 65 0.33 9.73 -67.23
N GLU A 66 0.30 11.06 -67.36
CA GLU A 66 1.42 11.99 -67.63
C GLU A 66 2.65 11.92 -66.68
N ASN A 67 2.63 11.13 -65.60
CA ASN A 67 3.74 11.02 -64.63
C ASN A 67 4.84 10.03 -65.10
N SER A 68 5.40 10.30 -66.27
CA SER A 68 6.48 9.50 -66.89
C SER A 68 7.89 9.82 -66.37
N SER A 69 8.00 10.36 -65.14
CA SER A 69 9.33 10.68 -64.59
C SER A 69 10.06 9.39 -64.19
N PRO A 70 11.32 9.20 -64.63
CA PRO A 70 12.14 8.11 -64.11
C PRO A 70 12.35 8.28 -62.61
N SER A 71 12.14 7.21 -61.84
CA SER A 71 12.47 7.16 -60.41
C SER A 71 13.99 7.02 -60.19
N VAL A 72 14.44 7.17 -58.95
CA VAL A 72 15.87 6.97 -58.60
C VAL A 72 16.39 5.59 -59.01
N TYR A 73 15.52 4.58 -59.03
CA TYR A 73 15.85 3.22 -59.43
C TYR A 73 16.23 3.13 -60.91
N SER A 74 15.56 3.91 -61.76
CA SER A 74 15.89 4.00 -63.18
C SER A 74 17.28 4.60 -63.39
N PHE A 75 17.64 5.62 -62.59
CA PHE A 75 18.98 6.21 -62.64
C PHE A 75 20.05 5.23 -62.15
N ARG A 76 19.82 4.56 -61.02
CA ARG A 76 20.74 3.54 -60.49
C ARG A 76 20.92 2.35 -61.43
N ALA A 77 19.86 1.92 -62.11
CA ALA A 77 19.95 0.86 -63.12
C ALA A 77 20.82 1.29 -64.31
N TYR A 78 20.64 2.52 -64.79
CA TYR A 78 21.47 3.07 -65.86
C TYR A 78 22.94 3.22 -65.46
N ASP A 79 23.19 3.68 -64.23
CA ASP A 79 24.54 3.82 -63.69
C ASP A 79 25.21 2.46 -63.46
N ALA A 80 24.46 1.44 -63.04
CA ALA A 80 24.98 0.08 -62.90
C ALA A 80 25.43 -0.50 -64.25
N VAL A 81 24.63 -0.33 -65.31
CA VAL A 81 25.03 -0.73 -66.67
C VAL A 81 26.23 0.09 -67.14
N SER A 82 26.26 1.38 -66.84
CA SER A 82 27.39 2.25 -67.20
C SER A 82 28.68 1.82 -66.50
N ALA A 83 28.62 1.40 -65.24
CA ALA A 83 29.76 0.86 -64.51
C ALA A 83 30.27 -0.44 -65.15
N LEU A 84 29.37 -1.33 -65.54
CA LEU A 84 29.72 -2.57 -66.26
C LEU A 84 30.39 -2.28 -67.60
N VAL A 85 29.80 -1.41 -68.42
CA VAL A 85 30.36 -1.02 -69.72
C VAL A 85 31.77 -0.46 -69.56
N LYS A 86 31.99 0.42 -68.57
CA LYS A 86 33.32 0.97 -68.28
C LYS A 86 34.31 -0.10 -67.82
N ALA A 87 33.87 -1.07 -67.02
CA ALA A 87 34.72 -2.19 -66.62
C ALA A 87 35.17 -3.05 -67.82
N PHE A 88 34.32 -3.17 -68.85
CA PHE A 88 34.63 -3.89 -70.10
C PHE A 88 35.46 -3.08 -71.10
N GLN A 89 35.31 -1.75 -71.17
CA GLN A 89 35.99 -0.91 -72.16
C GLN A 89 37.52 -0.93 -72.04
N ASN A 90 38.06 -1.09 -70.82
CA ASN A 90 39.51 -1.15 -70.57
C ASN A 90 40.12 -2.56 -70.79
N SER A 91 39.56 -3.38 -71.69
CA SER A 91 39.97 -4.81 -71.81
C SER A 91 40.78 -5.17 -73.06
N GLU A 92 40.95 -4.28 -74.04
CA GLU A 92 41.74 -4.51 -75.27
C GLU A 92 41.60 -5.94 -75.85
N GLY A 93 40.38 -6.52 -75.81
CA GLY A 93 40.10 -7.86 -76.35
C GLY A 93 40.57 -9.05 -75.50
N LYS A 94 41.06 -8.87 -74.26
CA LYS A 94 41.41 -9.96 -73.34
C LYS A 94 40.17 -10.53 -72.65
N LYS A 95 40.09 -11.87 -72.53
CA LYS A 95 39.09 -12.57 -71.70
C LYS A 95 39.23 -12.11 -70.24
N ILE A 96 38.23 -11.41 -69.72
CA ILE A 96 38.17 -10.98 -68.32
C ILE A 96 37.66 -12.14 -67.47
N ASN A 97 38.39 -12.52 -66.42
CA ASN A 97 37.91 -13.49 -65.44
C ASN A 97 36.96 -12.82 -64.42
N SER A 98 36.18 -13.61 -63.68
CA SER A 98 35.17 -13.06 -62.75
C SER A 98 35.78 -12.17 -61.65
N THR A 99 36.98 -12.51 -61.16
CA THR A 99 37.66 -11.76 -60.08
C THR A 99 38.15 -10.39 -60.55
N GLU A 100 38.67 -10.32 -61.78
CA GLU A 100 39.13 -9.09 -62.42
C GLU A 100 37.96 -8.16 -62.74
N LEU A 101 36.83 -8.71 -63.18
CA LEU A 101 35.62 -7.93 -63.42
C LEU A 101 35.12 -7.29 -62.12
N THR A 102 35.04 -8.06 -61.03
CA THR A 102 34.63 -7.55 -59.72
C THR A 102 35.58 -6.47 -59.22
N HIS A 103 36.89 -6.66 -59.39
CA HIS A 103 37.88 -5.65 -59.03
C HIS A 103 37.68 -4.36 -59.82
N ARG A 104 37.48 -4.44 -61.14
CA ARG A 104 37.26 -3.28 -62.02
C ARG A 104 35.97 -2.52 -61.73
N VAL A 105 34.89 -3.25 -61.46
CA VAL A 105 33.62 -2.63 -61.04
C VAL A 105 33.81 -1.93 -59.69
N SER A 106 34.48 -2.58 -58.73
CA SER A 106 34.78 -1.99 -57.42
C SER A 106 35.73 -0.79 -57.50
N SER A 107 36.60 -0.70 -58.51
CA SER A 107 37.46 0.45 -58.76
C SER A 107 36.80 1.53 -59.64
N SER A 108 35.51 1.40 -59.95
CA SER A 108 34.81 2.39 -60.77
C SER A 108 34.74 3.74 -60.05
N ASN A 109 35.07 4.80 -60.79
CA ASN A 109 34.99 6.17 -60.33
C ASN A 109 34.48 7.05 -61.47
N PHE A 110 33.20 7.42 -61.44
CA PHE A 110 32.62 8.30 -62.45
C PHE A 110 31.36 9.02 -61.95
N GLN A 111 31.02 10.13 -62.61
CA GLN A 111 29.75 10.81 -62.41
C GLN A 111 28.63 10.09 -63.16
N GLY A 112 27.66 9.52 -62.43
CA GLY A 112 26.43 8.93 -62.95
C GLY A 112 25.23 9.85 -62.85
N LEU A 113 24.05 9.34 -63.22
CA LEU A 113 22.76 10.03 -63.11
C LEU A 113 22.28 10.14 -61.66
N SER A 114 22.62 9.17 -60.82
CA SER A 114 22.28 9.12 -59.39
C SER A 114 23.33 9.80 -58.48
N GLY A 115 24.36 10.41 -59.08
CA GLY A 115 25.45 11.09 -58.37
C GLY A 115 26.82 10.46 -58.68
N GLU A 116 27.79 10.72 -57.82
CA GLU A 116 29.13 10.17 -57.96
C GLU A 116 29.16 8.67 -57.63
N ILE A 117 29.55 7.83 -58.59
CA ILE A 117 29.68 6.39 -58.44
C ILE A 117 31.14 6.06 -58.14
N ARG A 118 31.40 5.80 -56.86
CA ARG A 118 32.72 5.39 -56.35
C ARG A 118 32.51 4.37 -55.25
N PHE A 119 33.24 3.26 -55.26
CA PHE A 119 33.07 2.24 -54.22
C PHE A 119 34.23 2.24 -53.21
N LYS A 120 33.91 1.97 -51.94
CA LYS A 120 34.84 1.66 -50.86
C LYS A 120 34.31 0.43 -50.12
N ASN A 121 35.13 -0.62 -50.00
CA ASN A 121 34.74 -1.88 -49.36
C ASN A 121 33.42 -2.49 -49.90
N GLY A 122 33.17 -2.35 -51.21
CA GLY A 122 31.96 -2.87 -51.87
C GLY A 122 30.69 -2.02 -51.68
N LEU A 123 30.77 -0.87 -50.99
CA LEU A 123 29.66 0.08 -50.83
C LEU A 123 29.95 1.39 -51.56
N LEU A 124 28.91 2.14 -51.93
CA LEU A 124 29.09 3.49 -52.46
C LEU A 124 29.79 4.37 -51.41
N SER A 125 30.84 5.06 -51.83
CA SER A 125 31.72 5.86 -50.98
C SER A 125 31.03 7.12 -50.46
N HIS A 126 30.04 7.64 -51.18
CA HIS A 126 29.25 8.77 -50.74
C HIS A 126 27.98 8.27 -50.07
N LYS A 127 27.71 8.80 -48.87
CA LYS A 127 26.48 8.50 -48.16
C LYS A 127 25.35 9.37 -48.75
N PRO A 128 24.14 8.82 -48.95
CA PRO A 128 23.06 9.57 -49.56
C PRO A 128 22.62 10.74 -48.68
N ILE A 129 22.29 11.85 -49.34
CA ILE A 129 21.54 12.97 -48.76
C ILE A 129 20.06 12.66 -49.00
N PHE A 130 19.21 12.95 -48.01
CA PHE A 130 17.78 12.73 -48.10
C PHE A 130 17.01 14.05 -48.08
N ARG A 131 16.06 14.22 -48.99
CA ARG A 131 15.02 15.25 -48.93
C ARG A 131 13.83 14.69 -48.16
N ILE A 132 13.45 15.36 -47.08
CA ILE A 132 12.21 15.06 -46.39
C ILE A 132 11.08 15.71 -47.16
N VAL A 133 10.09 14.91 -47.53
CA VAL A 133 8.91 15.37 -48.27
C VAL A 133 7.65 15.10 -47.47
N ASN A 134 6.66 15.98 -47.62
CA ASN A 134 5.31 15.82 -47.09
C ASN A 134 4.32 15.74 -48.25
N VAL A 135 3.53 14.67 -48.31
CA VAL A 135 2.53 14.46 -49.36
C VAL A 135 1.33 15.39 -49.16
N ILE A 136 1.04 16.22 -50.16
CA ILE A 136 -0.04 17.21 -50.16
C ILE A 136 -0.78 17.16 -51.50
N GLY A 137 -2.06 16.78 -51.46
CA GLY A 137 -2.92 16.62 -52.61
C GLY A 137 -2.38 15.53 -53.54
N LYS A 138 -2.26 15.84 -54.82
CA LYS A 138 -1.76 14.94 -55.87
C LYS A 138 -0.22 14.95 -56.01
N SER A 139 0.48 15.62 -55.10
CA SER A 139 1.93 15.82 -55.15
C SER A 139 2.52 15.81 -53.73
N TYR A 140 3.77 16.21 -53.59
CA TYR A 140 4.45 16.39 -52.31
C TYR A 140 5.19 17.73 -52.29
N ARG A 141 5.48 18.20 -51.07
CA ARG A 141 6.28 19.39 -50.79
C ARG A 141 7.53 18.98 -50.03
N GLU A 142 8.68 19.50 -50.44
CA GLU A 142 9.91 19.37 -49.67
C GLU A 142 9.84 20.22 -48.40
N VAL A 143 10.15 19.61 -47.25
CA VAL A 143 10.03 20.24 -45.93
C VAL A 143 11.36 20.45 -45.23
N ALA A 144 12.38 19.64 -45.54
CA ALA A 144 13.75 19.76 -45.06
C ALA A 144 14.68 18.84 -45.86
N MET A 145 15.98 19.00 -45.68
CA MET A 145 17.01 18.08 -46.15
C MET A 145 17.71 17.45 -44.95
N TRP A 146 18.24 16.24 -45.11
CA TRP A 146 19.07 15.56 -44.12
C TRP A 146 20.36 15.08 -44.77
N SER A 147 21.49 15.41 -44.15
CA SER A 147 22.80 14.91 -44.55
C SER A 147 23.48 14.15 -43.39
N PRO A 148 24.33 13.15 -43.70
CA PRO A 148 25.09 12.42 -42.69
C PRO A 148 26.09 13.28 -41.90
N GLU A 149 26.55 14.40 -42.46
CA GLU A 149 27.57 15.26 -41.86
C GLU A 149 26.96 16.37 -41.00
N PHE A 150 25.80 16.92 -41.40
CA PHE A 150 25.21 18.10 -40.79
C PHE A 150 23.83 17.87 -40.16
N GLY A 151 23.21 16.71 -40.37
CA GLY A 151 21.85 16.45 -39.87
C GLY A 151 20.79 17.17 -40.71
N PHE A 152 19.75 17.73 -40.07
CA PHE A 152 18.65 18.41 -40.75
C PHE A 152 19.00 19.84 -41.16
N LEU A 153 18.65 20.21 -42.39
CA LEU A 153 18.94 21.48 -43.05
C LEU A 153 17.68 22.02 -43.74
N GLU A 154 17.55 23.33 -43.89
CA GLU A 154 16.39 23.97 -44.52
C GLU A 154 16.49 23.97 -46.06
N ASP A 155 17.69 24.12 -46.63
CA ASP A 155 17.94 24.07 -48.08
C ASP A 155 19.43 23.80 -48.43
N LEU A 156 19.73 23.48 -49.71
CA LEU A 156 21.07 23.28 -50.28
C LEU A 156 21.99 24.50 -50.10
N VAL A 157 21.44 25.72 -50.07
CA VAL A 157 22.20 26.96 -49.83
C VAL A 157 22.81 26.96 -48.43
N GLU A 158 22.14 26.34 -47.46
CA GLU A 158 22.63 26.19 -46.09
C GLU A 158 23.78 25.17 -46.03
N LEU A 159 23.68 24.08 -46.79
CA LEU A 159 24.72 23.07 -46.94
C LEU A 159 26.03 23.64 -47.54
N GLU A 160 25.93 24.61 -48.46
CA GLU A 160 27.10 25.35 -48.98
C GLU A 160 27.66 26.36 -47.97
N ARG A 161 26.81 27.01 -47.16
CA ARG A 161 27.20 28.00 -46.13
C ARG A 161 27.84 27.34 -44.90
N GLU A 162 27.40 26.15 -44.52
CA GLU A 162 27.84 25.43 -43.32
C GLU A 162 29.16 24.66 -43.48
N ARG A 163 29.61 24.39 -44.72
CA ARG A 163 31.00 23.99 -44.98
C ARG A 163 32.03 24.97 -44.38
N THR A 164 31.60 26.20 -44.07
CA THR A 164 32.42 27.27 -43.50
C THR A 164 32.26 27.47 -41.98
N ASN A 165 31.20 26.99 -41.31
CA ASN A 165 30.99 27.20 -39.86
C ASN A 165 30.25 26.03 -39.21
N ARG A 166 30.80 25.49 -38.10
CA ARG A 166 30.21 24.35 -37.38
C ARG A 166 29.03 24.76 -36.50
N GLY A 167 27.84 24.37 -36.94
CA GLY A 167 26.80 23.82 -36.08
C GLY A 167 25.57 24.71 -35.87
N LEU A 168 24.40 24.11 -36.08
CA LEU A 168 23.15 24.40 -35.36
C LEU A 168 22.16 23.23 -35.55
N THR A 169 21.34 22.98 -34.53
CA THR A 169 20.15 22.12 -34.57
C THR A 169 18.98 22.95 -35.07
N GLY A 170 18.64 22.85 -36.37
CA GLY A 170 17.49 23.54 -36.96
C GLY A 170 16.16 22.92 -36.52
N GLU A 171 15.25 23.72 -35.97
CA GLU A 171 13.83 23.37 -35.86
C GLU A 171 13.23 23.37 -37.28
N LEU A 172 12.45 22.33 -37.65
CA LEU A 172 11.74 22.31 -38.93
C LEU A 172 10.74 23.49 -38.98
N VAL A 173 11.05 24.54 -39.75
CA VAL A 173 10.26 25.77 -39.87
C VAL A 173 9.00 25.57 -40.73
N SER A 174 8.91 24.49 -41.50
CA SER A 174 7.83 24.25 -42.45
C SER A 174 6.58 23.59 -41.83
N SER A 175 5.40 24.15 -42.11
CA SER A 175 4.12 23.61 -41.63
C SER A 175 3.82 22.24 -42.26
N ILE A 176 3.95 21.18 -41.45
CA ILE A 176 3.67 19.79 -41.84
C ILE A 176 2.16 19.55 -41.77
N TYR A 177 1.57 19.15 -42.89
CA TYR A 177 0.24 18.55 -42.92
C TYR A 177 0.31 17.08 -42.48
N TRP A 178 -0.57 16.71 -41.58
CA TRP A 178 -0.76 15.35 -41.12
C TRP A 178 -1.96 14.70 -41.82
N PRO A 179 -2.07 13.36 -41.80
CA PRO A 179 -3.25 12.66 -42.29
C PRO A 179 -4.55 13.29 -41.76
N GLY A 180 -5.53 13.49 -42.64
CA GLY A 180 -6.75 14.23 -42.34
C GLY A 180 -6.63 15.77 -42.43
N GLY A 181 -5.49 16.30 -42.91
CA GLY A 181 -5.33 17.71 -43.30
C GLY A 181 -5.02 18.69 -42.17
N GLY A 182 -4.84 18.20 -40.93
CA GLY A 182 -4.46 19.05 -39.79
C GLY A 182 -2.97 19.42 -39.81
N GLN A 183 -2.63 20.62 -39.35
CA GLN A 183 -1.22 21.05 -39.17
C GLN A 183 -0.71 20.86 -37.73
N THR A 184 -1.62 20.60 -36.79
CA THR A 184 -1.27 20.31 -35.40
C THR A 184 -0.66 18.92 -35.31
N ILE A 185 0.57 18.83 -34.78
CA ILE A 185 1.26 17.56 -34.52
C ILE A 185 0.35 16.66 -33.69
N PRO A 186 -0.05 15.46 -34.19
CA PRO A 186 -0.78 14.49 -33.40
C PRO A 186 0.02 14.15 -32.14
N LYS A 187 -0.54 14.45 -30.96
CA LYS A 187 0.09 14.16 -29.68
C LYS A 187 -0.53 12.89 -29.10
N GLY A 188 0.33 11.95 -28.70
CA GLY A 188 -0.08 10.70 -28.04
C GLY A 188 -0.60 9.63 -29.00
N TRP A 189 -1.04 8.51 -28.43
CA TRP A 189 -1.66 7.40 -29.15
C TRP A 189 -3.18 7.58 -29.21
N THR A 190 -3.82 7.22 -30.33
CA THR A 190 -5.28 7.30 -30.54
C THR A 190 -6.07 6.25 -29.74
N MET A 191 -5.74 6.05 -28.47
CA MET A 191 -6.44 5.14 -27.56
C MET A 191 -7.65 5.84 -26.92
N GLY A 192 -8.65 6.16 -27.74
CA GLY A 192 -9.86 6.86 -27.30
C GLY A 192 -10.13 8.08 -28.17
N SER A 193 -11.07 7.98 -29.12
CA SER A 193 -11.63 9.13 -29.84
C SER A 193 -13.06 9.38 -29.37
N HIS A 194 -13.66 10.52 -29.74
CA HIS A 194 -15.10 10.73 -29.54
C HIS A 194 -15.95 9.63 -30.17
N GLU A 195 -15.49 9.03 -31.28
CA GLU A 195 -16.17 7.91 -31.96
C GLU A 195 -15.95 6.57 -31.26
N LYS A 196 -14.83 6.39 -30.57
CA LYS A 196 -14.47 5.15 -29.87
C LYS A 196 -13.67 5.45 -28.60
N PRO A 197 -14.32 5.81 -27.49
CA PRO A 197 -13.65 6.16 -26.25
C PRO A 197 -13.00 4.93 -25.59
N LEU A 198 -11.98 5.16 -24.77
CA LEU A 198 -11.33 4.14 -23.95
C LEU A 198 -12.33 3.55 -22.95
N ARG A 199 -12.52 2.24 -22.99
CA ARG A 199 -13.40 1.52 -22.05
C ARG A 199 -12.61 1.15 -20.80
N VAL A 200 -12.91 1.80 -19.69
CA VAL A 200 -12.26 1.55 -18.40
C VAL A 200 -13.15 0.63 -17.58
N GLY A 201 -12.74 -0.62 -17.39
CA GLY A 201 -13.45 -1.54 -16.51
C GLY A 201 -13.38 -1.06 -15.06
N VAL A 202 -14.49 -1.17 -14.31
CA VAL A 202 -14.53 -0.93 -12.87
C VAL A 202 -15.28 -2.08 -12.18
N PRO A 203 -14.88 -2.52 -10.97
CA PRO A 203 -15.59 -3.57 -10.27
C PRO A 203 -17.02 -3.12 -9.93
N ALA A 204 -18.03 -3.86 -10.38
CA ALA A 204 -19.43 -3.54 -10.10
C ALA A 204 -19.85 -3.92 -8.68
N LYS A 205 -19.16 -4.90 -8.08
CA LYS A 205 -19.42 -5.40 -6.72
C LYS A 205 -18.12 -5.43 -5.92
N GLY A 206 -17.97 -4.48 -5.01
CA GLY A 206 -16.85 -4.40 -4.07
C GLY A 206 -17.38 -4.33 -2.64
N ALA A 207 -16.60 -4.84 -1.68
CA ALA A 207 -16.99 -4.77 -0.27
C ALA A 207 -16.88 -3.34 0.31
N PHE A 208 -16.16 -2.44 -0.36
CA PHE A 208 -15.88 -1.08 0.08
C PHE A 208 -16.30 -0.08 -1.01
N ASP A 209 -17.54 0.39 -0.95
CA ASP A 209 -18.11 1.37 -1.90
C ASP A 209 -17.35 2.71 -1.90
N GLN A 210 -16.60 3.00 -0.84
CA GLN A 210 -15.77 4.20 -0.74
C GLN A 210 -14.70 4.28 -1.84
N PHE A 211 -14.24 3.13 -2.36
CA PHE A 211 -13.26 3.07 -3.45
C PHE A 211 -13.91 3.17 -4.82
N VAL A 212 -14.95 2.38 -5.05
CA VAL A 212 -15.75 2.38 -6.28
C VAL A 212 -17.19 2.05 -5.90
N LYS A 213 -18.11 2.97 -6.19
CA LYS A 213 -19.55 2.80 -6.04
C LYS A 213 -20.20 2.90 -7.40
N VAL A 214 -20.98 1.88 -7.76
CA VAL A 214 -21.77 1.84 -8.98
C VAL A 214 -23.24 1.97 -8.58
N ALA A 215 -23.83 3.14 -8.82
CA ALA A 215 -25.24 3.40 -8.57
C ALA A 215 -25.98 3.52 -9.90
N TYR A 216 -27.15 2.88 -10.01
CA TYR A 216 -28.01 3.03 -11.17
C TYR A 216 -29.09 4.07 -10.87
N ASP A 217 -29.02 5.21 -11.56
CA ASP A 217 -30.04 6.24 -11.45
C ASP A 217 -31.22 5.90 -12.37
N GLN A 218 -32.32 5.46 -11.75
CA GLN A 218 -33.57 5.13 -12.43
C GLN A 218 -34.23 6.35 -13.10
N SER A 219 -33.97 7.56 -12.61
CA SER A 219 -34.61 8.79 -13.10
C SER A 219 -34.01 9.30 -14.42
N HIS A 220 -32.70 9.11 -14.62
CA HIS A 220 -31.99 9.53 -15.84
C HIS A 220 -31.53 8.35 -16.71
N ASN A 221 -31.85 7.11 -16.33
CA ASN A 221 -31.36 5.88 -16.98
C ASN A 221 -29.83 5.90 -17.19
N ARG A 222 -29.10 6.33 -16.16
CA ARG A 222 -27.64 6.49 -16.20
C ARG A 222 -26.98 5.78 -15.04
N THR A 223 -25.90 5.07 -15.35
CA THR A 223 -25.04 4.46 -14.32
C THR A 223 -24.07 5.53 -13.80
N GLN A 224 -24.23 5.93 -12.55
CA GLN A 224 -23.32 6.83 -11.87
C GLN A 224 -22.20 6.02 -11.21
N ILE A 225 -20.96 6.32 -11.57
CA ILE A 225 -19.77 5.62 -11.06
C ILE A 225 -18.91 6.64 -10.32
N THR A 226 -18.76 6.46 -9.01
CA THR A 226 -18.05 7.37 -8.11
C THR A 226 -17.13 6.60 -7.15
N GLY A 227 -16.31 7.30 -6.37
CA GLY A 227 -15.43 6.70 -5.37
C GLY A 227 -13.97 7.16 -5.51
N PHE A 228 -13.16 6.86 -4.50
CA PHE A 228 -11.76 7.29 -4.42
C PHE A 228 -10.94 6.87 -5.65
N SER A 229 -11.04 5.62 -6.10
CA SER A 229 -10.29 5.13 -7.27
C SER A 229 -10.71 5.83 -8.57
N ILE A 230 -11.97 6.24 -8.66
CA ILE A 230 -12.52 6.97 -9.81
C ILE A 230 -11.97 8.40 -9.85
N GLU A 231 -11.94 9.08 -8.71
CA GLU A 231 -11.40 10.44 -8.62
C GLU A 231 -9.88 10.47 -8.85
N VAL A 232 -9.14 9.47 -8.36
CA VAL A 232 -7.71 9.33 -8.67
C VAL A 232 -7.49 9.13 -10.17
N PHE A 233 -8.31 8.30 -10.84
CA PHE A 233 -8.22 8.12 -12.29
C PHE A 233 -8.46 9.42 -13.05
N LYS A 234 -9.54 10.16 -12.72
CA LYS A 234 -9.84 11.46 -13.33
C LYS A 234 -8.73 12.48 -13.12
N ALA A 235 -8.15 12.51 -11.92
CA ALA A 235 -7.03 13.39 -11.60
C ALA A 235 -5.78 13.04 -12.44
N ALA A 236 -5.51 11.75 -12.64
CA ALA A 236 -4.42 11.31 -13.51
C ALA A 236 -4.66 11.70 -14.98
N VAL A 237 -5.88 11.53 -15.50
CA VAL A 237 -6.23 11.94 -16.88
C VAL A 237 -6.01 13.44 -17.09
N LYS A 238 -6.36 14.28 -16.10
CA LYS A 238 -6.13 15.73 -16.17
C LYS A 238 -4.65 16.13 -16.27
N GLN A 239 -3.72 15.24 -15.93
CA GLN A 239 -2.27 15.48 -16.05
C GLN A 239 -1.70 15.05 -17.40
N LEU A 240 -2.49 14.39 -18.26
CA LEU A 240 -2.05 14.00 -19.59
C LEU A 240 -1.98 15.23 -20.51
N HIS A 241 -1.02 15.25 -21.43
CA HIS A 241 -0.80 16.37 -22.37
C HIS A 241 -1.82 16.40 -23.53
N TYR A 242 -2.85 15.57 -23.48
CA TYR A 242 -3.86 15.38 -24.50
C TYR A 242 -5.20 15.00 -23.84
N ASP A 243 -6.29 15.25 -24.55
CA ASP A 243 -7.64 14.93 -24.08
C ASP A 243 -7.96 13.44 -24.32
N LEU A 244 -7.86 12.63 -23.26
CA LEU A 244 -8.19 11.21 -23.32
C LEU A 244 -9.70 11.03 -23.13
N GLN A 245 -10.39 10.58 -24.18
CA GLN A 245 -11.81 10.24 -24.12
C GLN A 245 -12.00 8.84 -23.52
N TYR A 246 -12.75 8.73 -22.41
CA TYR A 246 -12.97 7.47 -21.71
C TYR A 246 -14.42 7.30 -21.22
N VAL A 247 -14.83 6.05 -21.05
CA VAL A 247 -16.11 5.66 -20.44
C VAL A 247 -15.87 4.53 -19.45
N PHE A 248 -16.42 4.67 -18.24
CA PHE A 248 -16.39 3.62 -17.23
C PHE A 248 -17.43 2.54 -17.53
N VAL A 249 -17.02 1.28 -17.45
CA VAL A 249 -17.87 0.12 -17.72
C VAL A 249 -17.87 -0.78 -16.47
N PRO A 250 -19.02 -1.02 -15.83
CA PRO A 250 -19.10 -1.92 -14.69
C PRO A 250 -18.79 -3.35 -15.12
N TYR A 251 -17.96 -4.03 -14.33
CA TYR A 251 -17.56 -5.42 -14.53
C TYR A 251 -18.11 -6.30 -13.41
N ASN A 252 -18.93 -7.28 -13.79
CA ASN A 252 -19.51 -8.26 -12.89
C ASN A 252 -18.62 -9.51 -12.84
N GLY A 253 -17.57 -9.47 -12.02
CA GLY A 253 -16.65 -10.58 -11.82
C GLY A 253 -15.63 -10.29 -10.72
N SER A 254 -14.72 -11.23 -10.49
CA SER A 254 -13.60 -11.08 -9.56
C SER A 254 -12.51 -10.16 -10.13
N TYR A 255 -11.63 -9.64 -9.25
CA TYR A 255 -10.48 -8.85 -9.70
C TYR A 255 -9.55 -9.65 -10.61
N ASP A 256 -9.40 -10.95 -10.38
CA ASP A 256 -8.52 -11.79 -11.19
C ASP A 256 -9.07 -12.00 -12.61
N GLU A 257 -10.38 -12.20 -12.75
CA GLU A 257 -11.04 -12.28 -14.06
C GLU A 257 -10.96 -10.95 -14.80
N MET A 258 -11.12 -9.83 -14.08
CA MET A 258 -10.96 -8.49 -14.64
C MET A 258 -9.53 -8.25 -15.17
N VAL A 259 -8.51 -8.69 -14.44
CA VAL A 259 -7.11 -8.63 -14.90
C VAL A 259 -6.89 -9.56 -16.09
N ALA A 260 -7.47 -10.77 -16.07
CA ALA A 260 -7.39 -11.71 -17.18
C ALA A 260 -8.04 -11.16 -18.46
N GLU A 261 -9.14 -10.41 -18.37
CA GLU A 261 -9.77 -9.72 -19.51
C GLU A 261 -8.86 -8.63 -20.13
N VAL A 262 -8.14 -7.89 -19.29
CA VAL A 262 -7.14 -6.92 -19.77
C VAL A 262 -5.99 -7.64 -20.49
N HIS A 263 -5.62 -8.84 -20.02
CA HIS A 263 -4.60 -9.68 -20.66
C HIS A 263 -5.10 -10.32 -21.97
N ASN A 264 -6.32 -10.88 -21.99
CA ASN A 264 -6.84 -11.65 -23.11
C ASN A 264 -7.09 -10.82 -24.37
N LYS A 265 -7.21 -9.49 -24.24
CA LYS A 265 -7.25 -8.58 -25.40
C LYS A 265 -5.91 -8.38 -26.11
N PHE A 266 -4.79 -8.81 -25.52
CA PHE A 266 -3.46 -8.82 -26.15
C PHE A 266 -2.62 -9.99 -25.60
N LYS A 267 -2.53 -11.08 -26.37
CA LYS A 267 -1.79 -12.31 -26.01
C LYS A 267 -0.37 -12.05 -25.47
N SER A 268 -0.09 -12.59 -24.27
CA SER A 268 1.15 -13.29 -23.84
C SER A 268 2.15 -12.64 -22.86
N ILE A 269 2.14 -13.23 -21.64
CA ILE A 269 3.23 -13.62 -20.70
C ILE A 269 3.86 -12.57 -19.76
N SER A 270 3.51 -12.72 -18.47
CA SER A 270 4.27 -12.57 -17.21
C SER A 270 5.31 -11.46 -16.99
N SER A 271 5.15 -10.73 -15.89
CA SER A 271 5.93 -10.87 -14.65
C SER A 271 6.06 -9.52 -13.94
N CYS A 272 5.28 -9.34 -12.85
CA CYS A 272 5.36 -8.16 -12.00
C CYS A 272 6.63 -8.21 -11.15
N LYS A 273 7.48 -7.18 -11.23
CA LYS A 273 8.48 -6.87 -10.20
C LYS A 273 8.13 -5.53 -9.53
N HIS A 274 8.26 -5.55 -8.20
CA HIS A 274 7.82 -4.58 -7.19
C HIS A 274 8.34 -3.14 -7.35
N PRO A 275 7.69 -2.16 -6.67
CA PRO A 275 8.17 -1.75 -5.35
C PRO A 275 7.12 -1.88 -4.23
N SER A 276 7.61 -1.92 -3.00
CA SER A 276 6.95 -2.37 -1.78
C SER A 276 5.99 -1.37 -1.12
N TRP A 277 4.80 -1.82 -0.70
CA TRP A 277 4.00 -1.23 0.40
C TRP A 277 3.06 -2.26 1.05
N SER A 278 2.52 -1.93 2.24
CA SER A 278 2.04 -2.87 3.27
C SER A 278 0.52 -3.16 3.24
N SER A 279 0.11 -4.37 3.65
CA SER A 279 -1.28 -4.76 3.93
C SER A 279 -1.50 -4.94 5.43
N LYS A 280 -2.63 -4.47 5.98
CA LYS A 280 -2.87 -4.41 7.43
C LYS A 280 -4.05 -5.30 7.84
N ARG A 281 -3.87 -6.14 8.86
CA ARG A 281 -4.91 -7.02 9.42
C ARG A 281 -5.83 -6.22 10.32
N ALA A 282 -7.14 -6.38 10.21
CA ALA A 282 -8.11 -5.87 11.18
C ALA A 282 -8.59 -7.05 12.02
N GLY A 283 -8.21 -7.09 13.30
CA GLY A 283 -8.73 -8.05 14.26
C GLY A 283 -9.84 -7.39 15.07
N ASP A 284 -10.84 -8.17 15.45
CA ASP A 284 -11.59 -7.83 16.65
C ASP A 284 -10.64 -7.97 17.86
N GLY A 285 -10.59 -6.95 18.69
CA GLY A 285 -9.89 -6.98 19.97
C GLY A 285 -10.68 -7.74 21.04
N SER A 286 -11.80 -8.35 20.68
CA SER A 286 -12.74 -8.99 21.59
C SER A 286 -12.92 -10.47 21.29
N ASP A 287 -11.85 -11.25 21.36
CA ASP A 287 -11.99 -12.64 21.82
C ASP A 287 -11.30 -12.77 23.17
N SER A 288 -12.16 -12.74 24.19
CA SER A 288 -11.85 -12.41 25.58
C SER A 288 -11.33 -10.99 25.75
N LYS A 289 -12.19 -10.09 26.21
CA LYS A 289 -11.82 -9.33 27.41
C LYS A 289 -11.15 -10.33 28.38
N PRO A 290 -9.84 -10.33 28.68
CA PRO A 290 -9.52 -10.23 30.08
C PRO A 290 -9.89 -8.77 30.39
N GLY A 291 -11.14 -8.35 30.50
CA GLY A 291 -12.05 -8.94 31.46
C GLY A 291 -11.43 -8.94 32.85
N LEU A 292 -10.28 -8.26 33.04
CA LEU A 292 -9.39 -8.30 34.19
C LEU A 292 -9.50 -9.62 34.92
N LYS A 293 -9.60 -10.76 34.23
CA LYS A 293 -10.30 -11.99 34.70
C LYS A 293 -11.07 -11.85 36.03
N LYS A 294 -12.02 -10.88 36.19
CA LYS A 294 -12.40 -10.25 37.49
C LYS A 294 -11.49 -10.74 38.62
N THR A 295 -10.20 -10.40 38.58
CA THR A 295 -9.23 -10.98 39.50
C THR A 295 -9.49 -10.23 40.77
N THR A 296 -10.42 -10.75 41.55
CA THR A 296 -10.83 -10.27 42.86
C THR A 296 -9.59 -10.11 43.77
N PHE A 297 -8.46 -10.72 43.39
CA PHE A 297 -7.18 -10.73 44.10
C PHE A 297 -5.98 -10.32 43.22
N ILE A 298 -5.99 -9.14 42.59
CA ILE A 298 -4.80 -8.63 41.87
C ILE A 298 -3.60 -8.52 42.82
N GLY A 299 -3.81 -8.07 44.06
CA GLY A 299 -2.74 -7.94 45.07
C GLY A 299 -2.02 -9.26 45.40
N VAL A 300 -2.70 -10.40 45.36
CA VAL A 300 -2.08 -11.72 45.67
C VAL A 300 -1.30 -12.26 44.47
N SER A 301 -1.68 -11.85 43.25
CA SER A 301 -1.08 -12.32 42.00
C SER A 301 0.30 -11.73 41.69
N ALA A 302 0.71 -10.68 42.41
CA ALA A 302 2.03 -10.07 42.25
C ALA A 302 3.19 -11.03 42.60
N PHE A 303 2.96 -12.02 43.48
CA PHE A 303 3.91 -13.09 43.77
C PHE A 303 3.34 -14.47 43.45
N THR A 304 4.22 -15.37 43.00
CA THR A 304 3.84 -16.76 42.75
C THR A 304 3.52 -17.48 44.06
N ARG A 305 2.67 -18.52 44.01
CA ARG A 305 2.36 -19.35 45.19
C ARG A 305 3.62 -19.92 45.86
N LYS A 306 4.66 -20.23 45.08
CA LYS A 306 5.96 -20.70 45.59
C LYS A 306 6.64 -19.63 46.46
N MET A 307 6.64 -18.37 46.01
CA MET A 307 7.17 -17.23 46.76
C MET A 307 6.42 -17.01 48.08
N TRP A 308 5.09 -17.07 48.07
CA TRP A 308 4.28 -16.94 49.29
C TRP A 308 4.59 -18.03 50.33
N ILE A 309 4.71 -19.29 49.89
CA ILE A 309 5.05 -20.41 50.77
C ILE A 309 6.46 -20.25 51.34
N GLN A 310 7.43 -19.82 50.52
CA GLN A 310 8.80 -19.58 50.97
C GLN A 310 8.89 -18.43 51.97
N LEU A 311 8.18 -17.32 51.75
CA LEU A 311 8.14 -16.19 52.68
C LEU A 311 7.49 -16.58 54.01
N ALA A 312 6.38 -17.31 53.97
CA ALA A 312 5.72 -17.83 55.17
C ALA A 312 6.64 -18.80 55.93
N GLY A 313 7.28 -19.74 55.23
CA GLY A 313 8.24 -20.67 55.85
C GLY A 313 9.42 -19.98 56.49
N LEU A 314 10.05 -19.02 55.80
CA LEU A 314 11.20 -18.28 56.31
C LEU A 314 10.83 -17.41 57.52
N SER A 315 9.64 -16.79 57.50
CA SER A 315 9.12 -16.02 58.64
C SER A 315 8.86 -16.87 59.88
N MET A 316 8.28 -18.05 59.71
CA MET A 316 7.99 -18.99 60.80
C MET A 316 9.27 -19.57 61.40
N SER A 317 10.25 -19.92 60.55
CA SER A 317 11.58 -20.36 61.00
C SER A 317 12.30 -19.25 61.77
N THR A 318 12.23 -18.01 61.31
CA THR A 318 12.85 -16.86 61.98
C THR A 318 12.20 -16.59 63.34
N GLY A 319 10.87 -16.59 63.40
CA GLY A 319 10.13 -16.45 64.66
C GLY A 319 10.43 -17.57 65.65
N ALA A 320 10.56 -18.82 65.18
CA ALA A 320 10.93 -19.96 66.01
C ALA A 320 12.38 -19.88 66.54
N ILE A 321 13.33 -19.41 65.71
CA ILE A 321 14.73 -19.22 66.12
C ILE A 321 14.86 -18.12 67.18
N ILE A 322 14.21 -16.97 66.96
CA ILE A 322 14.20 -15.86 67.93
C ILE A 322 13.56 -16.32 69.24
N TRP A 323 12.42 -17.02 69.15
CA TRP A 323 11.75 -17.58 70.32
C TRP A 323 12.62 -18.59 71.08
N LEU A 324 13.28 -19.52 70.38
CA LEU A 324 14.14 -20.54 70.99
C LEU A 324 15.35 -19.91 71.70
N SER A 325 15.94 -18.88 71.08
CA SER A 325 17.08 -18.16 71.65
C SER A 325 16.69 -17.34 72.90
N GLU A 326 15.56 -16.66 72.85
CA GLU A 326 15.02 -15.90 74.00
C GLU A 326 14.52 -16.83 75.13
N TYR A 327 13.94 -17.98 74.79
CA TYR A 327 13.56 -19.03 75.75
C TYR A 327 14.80 -19.60 76.47
N ALA A 328 15.87 -19.89 75.71
CA ALA A 328 17.13 -20.38 76.27
C ALA A 328 17.81 -19.37 77.20
N THR A 329 17.58 -18.07 76.98
CA THR A 329 18.18 -16.96 77.75
C THR A 329 17.32 -16.57 78.99
N GLY A 330 16.19 -17.25 79.22
CA GLY A 330 15.38 -17.08 80.43
C GLY A 330 14.54 -15.79 80.48
N ASN A 331 14.13 -15.25 79.33
CA ASN A 331 13.34 -14.02 79.29
C ASN A 331 11.90 -14.25 79.80
N GLU A 332 11.51 -13.58 80.90
CA GLU A 332 10.24 -13.76 81.63
C GLU A 332 8.97 -13.64 80.77
N GLN A 333 9.03 -12.92 79.64
CA GLN A 333 7.90 -12.79 78.70
C GLN A 333 7.63 -14.06 77.88
N PHE A 334 8.62 -14.96 77.75
CA PHE A 334 8.54 -16.16 76.90
C PHE A 334 8.50 -17.47 77.70
N THR A 335 8.82 -17.45 78.99
CA THR A 335 8.99 -18.65 79.82
C THR A 335 7.73 -19.14 80.54
N ASN A 336 6.65 -18.35 80.63
CA ASN A 336 5.53 -18.66 81.54
C ASN A 336 4.17 -18.99 80.88
N ASN A 337 4.16 -19.78 79.78
CA ASN A 337 2.94 -20.08 79.00
C ASN A 337 2.69 -21.58 78.80
N SER A 338 1.42 -22.00 78.77
CA SER A 338 1.00 -23.38 78.43
C SER A 338 1.36 -23.76 76.98
N PHE A 339 1.52 -25.06 76.66
CA PHE A 339 1.95 -25.53 75.31
C PHE A 339 1.11 -24.97 74.14
N LEU A 340 -0.20 -24.75 74.34
CA LEU A 340 -1.05 -24.14 73.32
C LEU A 340 -0.84 -22.62 73.17
N GLN A 341 -0.54 -21.93 74.27
CA GLN A 341 -0.14 -20.53 74.22
C GLN A 341 1.27 -20.36 73.64
N LEU A 342 2.15 -21.35 73.81
CA LEU A 342 3.49 -21.40 73.21
C LEU A 342 3.41 -21.31 71.68
N ILE A 343 2.60 -22.18 71.07
CA ILE A 343 2.37 -22.21 69.63
C ILE A 343 1.71 -20.90 69.17
N GLY A 344 0.77 -20.38 69.96
CA GLY A 344 0.12 -19.10 69.70
C GLY A 344 1.10 -17.92 69.69
N SER A 345 2.03 -17.86 70.64
CA SER A 345 3.05 -16.81 70.73
C SER A 345 4.07 -16.89 69.59
N ILE A 346 4.51 -18.09 69.18
CA ILE A 346 5.43 -18.26 68.04
C ILE A 346 4.78 -17.81 66.72
N LEU A 347 3.52 -18.20 66.51
CA LEU A 347 2.75 -17.80 65.32
C LEU A 347 2.48 -16.30 65.31
N TRP A 348 2.14 -15.72 66.47
CA TRP A 348 1.91 -14.28 66.60
C TRP A 348 3.19 -13.47 66.40
N LEU A 349 4.31 -13.91 66.97
CA LEU A 349 5.63 -13.30 66.78
C LEU A 349 5.98 -13.27 65.29
N SER A 350 5.82 -14.40 64.58
CA SER A 350 6.08 -14.48 63.13
C SER A 350 5.26 -13.45 62.31
N ILE A 351 4.02 -13.19 62.70
CA ILE A 351 3.14 -12.19 62.05
C ILE A 351 3.58 -10.75 62.39
N THR A 352 3.94 -10.49 63.64
CA THR A 352 4.39 -9.15 64.08
C THR A 352 5.70 -8.73 63.43
N ILE A 353 6.61 -9.68 63.19
CA ILE A 353 7.90 -9.43 62.53
C ILE A 353 7.69 -9.03 61.05
N ILE A 354 6.74 -9.63 60.33
CA ILE A 354 6.41 -9.22 58.95
C ILE A 354 5.81 -7.81 58.91
N SER A 355 5.06 -7.43 59.93
CA SER A 355 4.28 -6.18 59.97
C SER A 355 5.04 -4.99 60.60
N PHE A 356 6.34 -5.14 60.88
CA PHE A 356 7.16 -4.15 61.59
C PHE A 356 6.58 -3.69 62.95
N SER A 357 5.67 -4.48 63.53
CA SER A 357 4.93 -4.14 64.75
C SER A 357 5.48 -4.95 65.92
N GLN A 358 6.77 -4.79 66.20
CA GLN A 358 7.41 -5.55 67.27
C GLN A 358 7.05 -4.96 68.63
N ARG A 359 6.34 -5.75 69.44
CA ARG A 359 5.90 -5.37 70.80
C ARG A 359 6.81 -5.92 71.91
N GLU A 360 7.69 -6.87 71.58
CA GLU A 360 8.48 -7.64 72.56
C GLU A 360 9.96 -7.21 72.55
N ASN A 361 10.50 -6.99 73.76
CA ASN A 361 11.89 -6.56 73.96
C ASN A 361 12.81 -7.79 73.93
N ILE A 362 13.52 -7.96 72.81
CA ILE A 362 14.54 -9.00 72.61
C ILE A 362 15.78 -8.63 73.42
N LYS A 363 16.22 -9.52 74.32
CA LYS A 363 17.38 -9.31 75.19
C LYS A 363 18.66 -9.84 74.56
N ASP A 364 18.58 -10.99 73.88
CA ASP A 364 19.72 -11.68 73.28
C ASP A 364 20.30 -10.94 72.06
N ASN A 365 21.63 -10.83 72.02
CA ASN A 365 22.33 -10.14 70.93
C ASN A 365 22.33 -10.94 69.63
N ALA A 366 22.32 -12.28 69.68
CA ALA A 366 22.22 -13.11 68.48
C ALA A 366 20.84 -12.97 67.83
N SER A 367 19.78 -12.94 68.65
CA SER A 367 18.40 -12.69 68.22
C SER A 367 18.22 -11.32 67.57
N LYS A 368 18.87 -10.27 68.10
CA LYS A 368 18.87 -8.92 67.48
C LYS A 368 19.54 -8.92 66.10
N LEU A 369 20.61 -9.67 65.91
CA LEU A 369 21.29 -9.79 64.61
C LEU A 369 20.40 -10.52 63.59
N VAL A 370 19.79 -11.64 63.99
CA VAL A 370 18.85 -12.41 63.15
C VAL A 370 17.65 -11.54 62.75
N LEU A 371 17.11 -10.77 63.70
CA LEU A 371 16.03 -9.83 63.44
C LEU A 371 16.44 -8.72 62.45
N ALA A 372 17.62 -8.11 62.63
CA ALA A 372 18.12 -7.06 61.74
C ALA A 372 18.30 -7.56 60.29
N ALA A 373 18.83 -8.77 60.12
CA ALA A 373 18.96 -9.41 58.81
C ALA A 373 17.58 -9.67 58.17
N TRP A 374 16.62 -10.18 58.95
CA TRP A 374 15.27 -10.44 58.47
C TRP A 374 14.52 -9.15 58.07
N ILE A 375 14.65 -8.07 58.85
CA ILE A 375 14.09 -6.75 58.51
C ILE A 375 14.59 -6.26 57.15
N CYS A 376 15.88 -6.43 56.85
CA CYS A 376 16.46 -6.07 55.55
C CYS A 376 15.84 -6.89 54.40
N ILE A 377 15.65 -8.20 54.59
CA ILE A 377 15.03 -9.09 53.60
C ILE A 377 13.57 -8.69 53.33
N VAL A 378 12.77 -8.47 54.39
CA VAL A 378 11.36 -8.07 54.25
C VAL A 378 11.24 -6.72 53.55
N PHE A 379 12.13 -5.77 53.85
CA PHE A 379 12.14 -4.47 53.18
C PHE A 379 12.36 -4.59 51.66
N VAL A 380 13.37 -5.36 51.23
CA VAL A 380 13.66 -5.58 49.79
C VAL A 380 12.51 -6.31 49.09
N VAL A 381 11.93 -7.33 49.74
CA VAL A 381 10.78 -8.07 49.21
C VAL A 381 9.55 -7.17 49.10
N GLY A 382 9.28 -6.30 50.09
CA GLY A 382 8.18 -5.34 50.07
C GLY A 382 8.33 -4.27 48.97
N ALA A 383 9.54 -3.75 48.77
CA ALA A 383 9.83 -2.82 47.67
C ALA A 383 9.61 -3.48 46.31
N SER A 384 10.08 -4.71 46.14
CA SER A 384 9.92 -5.49 44.91
C SER A 384 8.45 -5.82 44.63
N PHE A 385 7.69 -6.20 45.67
CA PHE A 385 6.25 -6.42 45.58
C PHE A 385 5.51 -5.18 45.07
N THR A 386 5.84 -4.01 45.63
CA THR A 386 5.22 -2.73 45.25
C THR A 386 5.54 -2.36 43.80
N ALA A 387 6.77 -2.61 43.33
CA ALA A 387 7.17 -2.37 41.95
C ALA A 387 6.44 -3.28 40.94
N VAL A 388 6.33 -4.58 41.25
CA VAL A 388 5.60 -5.54 40.41
C VAL A 388 4.11 -5.21 40.37
N LEU A 389 3.51 -4.90 41.52
CA LEU A 389 2.10 -4.50 41.60
C LEU A 389 1.84 -3.21 40.79
N SER A 390 2.74 -2.23 40.86
CA SER A 390 2.67 -1.00 40.07
C SER A 390 2.75 -1.26 38.56
N SER A 391 3.67 -2.13 38.13
CA SER A 391 3.79 -2.60 36.73
C SER A 391 2.51 -3.31 36.27
N MET A 392 1.95 -4.19 37.10
CA MET A 392 0.70 -4.89 36.79
C MET A 392 -0.52 -3.96 36.72
N MET A 393 -0.50 -2.81 37.41
CA MET A 393 -1.57 -1.81 37.31
C MET A 393 -1.42 -0.88 36.10
N THR A 394 -0.22 -0.80 35.50
CA THR A 394 0.09 0.09 34.37
C THR A 394 0.09 -0.61 33.01
N VAL A 395 0.59 -1.85 32.93
CA VAL A 395 0.79 -2.59 31.66
C VAL A 395 -0.49 -3.12 30.98
N PRO A 396 -1.54 -3.60 31.68
CA PRO A 396 -2.73 -4.14 31.02
C PRO A 396 -3.52 -3.10 30.20
N ARG A 397 -3.17 -1.81 30.29
CA ARG A 397 -3.86 -0.73 29.60
C ARG A 397 -3.19 -0.26 28.31
N LEU A 398 -2.02 -0.80 27.95
CA LEU A 398 -1.22 -0.35 26.80
C LEU A 398 -1.08 -1.36 25.64
N GLN A 399 -1.44 -2.63 25.84
CA GLN A 399 -1.34 -3.65 24.79
C GLN A 399 -2.65 -4.43 24.60
N PRO A 400 -3.29 -4.37 23.41
CA PRO A 400 -4.30 -5.36 23.05
C PRO A 400 -3.65 -6.75 22.93
N SER A 401 -4.41 -7.82 23.17
CA SER A 401 -3.96 -9.19 22.90
C SER A 401 -3.71 -9.35 21.40
N ILE A 402 -2.45 -9.22 20.98
CA ILE A 402 -2.08 -9.29 19.57
C ILE A 402 -2.26 -10.74 19.11
N LEU A 403 -3.31 -10.97 18.31
CA LEU A 403 -3.57 -12.26 17.67
C LEU A 403 -2.58 -12.46 16.53
N ASP A 404 -1.63 -13.39 16.74
CA ASP A 404 -0.62 -13.77 15.76
C ASP A 404 -1.20 -14.71 14.68
N ILE A 405 -0.63 -14.70 13.47
CA ILE A 405 -1.06 -15.59 12.36
C ILE A 405 -0.92 -17.04 12.78
N ASP A 406 0.20 -17.36 13.44
CA ASP A 406 0.49 -18.72 13.86
C ASP A 406 -0.47 -19.18 14.95
N TYR A 407 -0.92 -18.26 15.81
CA TYR A 407 -2.01 -18.54 16.76
C TYR A 407 -3.32 -18.86 16.05
N LEU A 408 -3.75 -18.03 15.08
CA LEU A 408 -4.96 -18.26 14.29
C LEU A 408 -4.92 -19.60 13.54
N ARG A 409 -3.74 -19.95 13.01
CA ARG A 409 -3.51 -21.20 12.29
C ARG A 409 -3.54 -22.41 13.22
N ASN A 410 -2.80 -22.36 14.32
CA ASN A 410 -2.70 -23.45 15.29
C ASN A 410 -4.03 -23.71 16.02
N THR A 411 -4.84 -22.67 16.22
CA THR A 411 -6.18 -22.79 16.82
C THR A 411 -7.27 -23.13 15.80
N ASN A 412 -6.92 -23.31 14.53
CA ASN A 412 -7.86 -23.58 13.44
C ASN A 412 -9.03 -22.57 13.40
N ALA A 413 -8.72 -21.30 13.65
CA ALA A 413 -9.69 -20.22 13.73
C ALA A 413 -10.31 -19.89 12.36
N VAL A 414 -11.58 -19.48 12.38
CA VAL A 414 -12.27 -18.99 11.18
C VAL A 414 -11.90 -17.52 10.97
N VAL A 415 -11.54 -17.16 9.73
CA VAL A 415 -11.03 -15.84 9.34
C VAL A 415 -11.83 -15.26 8.17
N GLY A 416 -12.05 -13.95 8.16
CA GLY A 416 -12.82 -13.26 7.12
C GLY A 416 -11.94 -12.56 6.08
N CYS A 417 -12.39 -12.52 4.83
CA CYS A 417 -11.83 -11.68 3.77
C CYS A 417 -12.90 -11.24 2.77
N ASN A 418 -12.64 -10.20 1.98
CA ASN A 418 -13.56 -9.73 0.94
C ASN A 418 -13.79 -10.83 -0.13
N ARG A 419 -15.05 -11.05 -0.56
CA ARG A 419 -15.42 -12.15 -1.48
C ARG A 419 -14.66 -12.18 -2.80
N ASN A 420 -14.50 -11.02 -3.45
CA ASN A 420 -13.87 -10.90 -4.76
C ASN A 420 -12.35 -10.63 -4.68
N SER A 421 -11.73 -10.78 -3.50
CA SER A 421 -10.33 -10.42 -3.26
C SER A 421 -9.36 -11.57 -3.47
N PHE A 422 -8.14 -11.25 -3.94
CA PHE A 422 -7.01 -12.17 -4.01
C PHE A 422 -6.59 -12.73 -2.63
N ILE A 423 -6.97 -12.03 -1.54
CA ILE A 423 -6.66 -12.44 -0.16
C ILE A 423 -7.18 -13.85 0.13
N GLY A 424 -8.35 -14.22 -0.38
CA GLY A 424 -8.91 -15.56 -0.15
C GLY A 424 -7.99 -16.67 -0.64
N ARG A 425 -7.46 -16.54 -1.87
CA ARG A 425 -6.46 -17.50 -2.40
C ARG A 425 -5.15 -17.41 -1.62
N TYR A 426 -4.68 -16.21 -1.29
CA TYR A 426 -3.46 -16.04 -0.52
C TYR A 426 -3.51 -16.74 0.85
N LEU A 427 -4.64 -16.67 1.56
CA LEU A 427 -4.85 -17.34 2.85
C LEU A 427 -4.77 -18.87 2.70
N ILE A 428 -5.33 -19.42 1.63
CA ILE A 428 -5.39 -20.87 1.38
C ILE A 428 -4.06 -21.39 0.83
N ASP A 429 -3.54 -20.77 -0.22
CA ASP A 429 -2.41 -21.28 -1.00
C ASP A 429 -1.06 -20.96 -0.34
N VAL A 430 -0.92 -19.81 0.33
CA VAL A 430 0.36 -19.34 0.89
C VAL A 430 0.39 -19.47 2.41
N LEU A 431 -0.68 -19.08 3.10
CA LEU A 431 -0.75 -19.21 4.57
C LEU A 431 -1.31 -20.55 5.04
N HIS A 432 -1.76 -21.41 4.13
CA HIS A 432 -2.26 -22.75 4.39
C HIS A 432 -3.42 -22.81 5.40
N PHE A 433 -4.32 -21.80 5.38
CA PHE A 433 -5.60 -21.89 6.08
C PHE A 433 -6.51 -22.90 5.36
N LYS A 434 -7.30 -23.65 6.13
CA LYS A 434 -8.33 -24.54 5.57
C LYS A 434 -9.36 -23.72 4.82
N SER A 435 -9.74 -24.15 3.61
CA SER A 435 -10.73 -23.45 2.78
C SER A 435 -12.05 -23.20 3.53
N ASP A 436 -12.51 -24.17 4.34
CA ASP A 436 -13.76 -24.05 5.11
C ASP A 436 -13.71 -22.99 6.22
N ASN A 437 -12.49 -22.63 6.66
CA ASN A 437 -12.25 -21.63 7.69
C ASN A 437 -12.03 -20.22 7.11
N VAL A 438 -12.06 -20.05 5.79
CA VAL A 438 -11.94 -18.74 5.14
C VAL A 438 -13.32 -18.26 4.70
N ARG A 439 -13.89 -17.32 5.46
CA ARG A 439 -15.20 -16.72 5.18
C ARG A 439 -15.06 -15.54 4.24
N LYS A 440 -15.89 -15.55 3.19
CA LYS A 440 -15.94 -14.50 2.17
C LYS A 440 -17.08 -13.55 2.49
N ILE A 441 -16.76 -12.30 2.78
CA ILE A 441 -17.71 -11.25 3.18
C ILE A 441 -17.95 -10.31 2.01
N ASP A 442 -19.22 -9.96 1.76
CA ASP A 442 -19.66 -9.21 0.58
C ASP A 442 -19.63 -7.70 0.78
N SER A 443 -19.89 -7.23 2.01
CA SER A 443 -20.00 -5.81 2.34
C SER A 443 -19.23 -5.46 3.62
N ILE A 444 -18.70 -4.24 3.70
CA ILE A 444 -18.09 -3.70 4.92
C ILE A 444 -19.02 -3.79 6.13
N ASN A 445 -20.34 -3.66 5.91
CA ASN A 445 -21.37 -3.67 6.95
C ASN A 445 -21.65 -5.06 7.55
N GLU A 446 -21.19 -6.13 6.90
CA GLU A 446 -21.35 -7.49 7.39
C GLU A 446 -20.24 -7.89 8.38
N TYR A 447 -19.07 -7.23 8.32
CA TYR A 447 -17.96 -7.53 9.22
C TYR A 447 -18.30 -7.39 10.70
N PRO A 448 -18.97 -6.33 11.18
CA PRO A 448 -19.32 -6.21 12.60
C PRO A 448 -20.15 -7.39 13.08
N ARG A 449 -21.19 -7.77 12.32
CA ARG A 449 -22.04 -8.93 12.64
C ARG A 449 -21.23 -10.24 12.63
N ALA A 450 -20.33 -10.41 11.68
CA ALA A 450 -19.48 -11.60 11.59
C ALA A 450 -18.53 -11.73 12.80
N PHE A 451 -18.03 -10.60 13.32
CA PHE A 451 -17.25 -10.57 14.55
C PHE A 451 -18.13 -10.84 15.79
N GLU A 452 -19.26 -10.15 15.94
CA GLU A 452 -20.16 -10.27 17.09
C GLU A 452 -20.74 -11.68 17.27
N THR A 453 -21.06 -12.35 16.16
CA THR A 453 -21.59 -13.72 16.17
C THR A 453 -20.51 -14.79 16.35
N GLY A 454 -19.23 -14.41 16.35
CA GLY A 454 -18.11 -15.35 16.38
C GLY A 454 -17.93 -16.14 15.08
N GLU A 455 -18.55 -15.70 13.98
CA GLU A 455 -18.35 -16.31 12.66
C GLU A 455 -16.90 -16.17 12.19
N ILE A 456 -16.25 -15.05 12.54
CA ILE A 456 -14.83 -14.81 12.29
C ILE A 456 -14.12 -14.34 13.56
N LYS A 457 -12.88 -14.80 13.77
CA LYS A 457 -11.99 -14.31 14.83
C LYS A 457 -11.10 -13.15 14.38
N ALA A 458 -10.84 -13.06 13.07
CA ALA A 458 -9.98 -12.02 12.48
C ALA A 458 -10.38 -11.75 11.02
N ALA A 459 -10.20 -10.50 10.57
CA ALA A 459 -10.39 -10.12 9.18
C ALA A 459 -9.05 -9.76 8.50
N PHE A 460 -8.85 -10.31 7.31
CA PHE A 460 -7.72 -10.00 6.45
C PHE A 460 -8.16 -9.02 5.36
N LEU A 461 -7.67 -7.79 5.49
CA LEU A 461 -7.98 -6.68 4.60
C LEU A 461 -6.68 -6.09 4.02
N VAL A 462 -6.75 -5.47 2.85
CA VAL A 462 -5.66 -4.60 2.39
C VAL A 462 -5.65 -3.33 3.24
N ALA A 463 -4.48 -2.71 3.42
CA ALA A 463 -4.33 -1.54 4.28
C ALA A 463 -5.34 -0.39 4.03
N PRO A 464 -5.63 0.01 2.78
CA PRO A 464 -6.63 1.05 2.53
C PRO A 464 -8.05 0.65 2.96
N HIS A 465 -8.45 -0.62 2.76
CA HIS A 465 -9.73 -1.14 3.25
C HIS A 465 -9.78 -1.17 4.78
N ALA A 466 -8.71 -1.61 5.44
CA ALA A 466 -8.64 -1.60 6.90
C ALA A 466 -8.74 -0.18 7.48
N LYS A 467 -8.15 0.83 6.83
CA LYS A 467 -8.30 2.23 7.23
C LYS A 467 -9.75 2.69 7.15
N VAL A 468 -10.45 2.38 6.05
CA VAL A 468 -11.87 2.72 5.89
C VAL A 468 -12.72 2.01 6.93
N PHE A 469 -12.48 0.72 7.17
CA PHE A 469 -13.19 -0.05 8.20
C PHE A 469 -13.03 0.55 9.60
N LEU A 470 -11.81 0.91 10.00
CA LEU A 470 -11.58 1.54 11.30
C LEU A 470 -12.13 2.97 11.39
N ALA A 471 -12.15 3.70 10.28
CA ALA A 471 -12.78 5.02 10.24
C ALA A 471 -14.30 4.89 10.41
N GLU A 472 -14.93 3.90 9.77
CA GLU A 472 -16.38 3.66 9.88
C GLU A 472 -16.78 3.08 11.25
N TYR A 473 -15.96 2.19 11.80
CA TYR A 473 -16.20 1.49 13.07
C TYR A 473 -15.08 1.79 14.09
N CYS A 474 -15.05 3.01 14.64
CA CYS A 474 -13.96 3.50 15.50
C CYS A 474 -13.81 2.82 16.88
N LYS A 475 -14.76 2.00 17.30
CA LYS A 475 -14.76 1.34 18.62
C LYS A 475 -14.81 -0.17 18.45
N GLY A 476 -14.04 -0.89 19.25
CA GLY A 476 -14.06 -2.36 19.33
C GLY A 476 -13.02 -3.08 18.45
N TYR A 477 -12.54 -2.44 17.37
CA TYR A 477 -11.62 -3.07 16.41
C TYR A 477 -10.23 -2.48 16.46
N THR A 478 -9.21 -3.31 16.18
CA THR A 478 -7.82 -2.85 16.12
C THR A 478 -7.03 -3.57 15.04
N ILE A 479 -5.93 -2.95 14.60
CA ILE A 479 -5.01 -3.56 13.64
C ILE A 479 -3.95 -4.38 14.38
N SER A 480 -3.91 -5.69 14.13
CA SER A 480 -2.87 -6.58 14.65
C SER A 480 -1.54 -6.33 13.91
N ARG A 481 -0.44 -6.22 14.67
CA ARG A 481 0.94 -6.13 14.16
C ARG A 481 1.65 -7.47 14.43
N PRO A 482 2.43 -8.05 13.48
CA PRO A 482 2.93 -7.42 12.26
C PRO A 482 1.96 -7.48 11.07
N SER A 483 1.95 -6.39 10.30
CA SER A 483 1.21 -6.26 9.05
C SER A 483 1.92 -7.01 7.93
N LEU A 484 1.22 -7.87 7.18
CA LEU A 484 1.81 -8.59 6.06
C LEU A 484 2.11 -7.61 4.91
N LYS A 485 3.28 -7.67 4.27
CA LYS A 485 3.56 -6.80 3.12
C LYS A 485 3.01 -7.44 1.83
N LEU A 486 1.70 -7.39 1.65
CA LEU A 486 1.05 -7.70 0.36
C LEU A 486 0.93 -6.42 -0.45
N GLY A 487 1.07 -6.53 -1.78
CA GLY A 487 1.09 -5.41 -2.71
C GLY A 487 -0.11 -4.46 -2.61
N GLY A 488 0.04 -3.27 -3.20
CA GLY A 488 -0.95 -2.20 -3.18
C GLY A 488 -2.00 -2.29 -4.28
N LEU A 489 -2.95 -1.34 -4.25
CA LEU A 489 -3.91 -1.11 -5.33
C LEU A 489 -3.21 -0.38 -6.49
N GLY A 490 -3.56 -0.74 -7.73
CA GLY A 490 -3.02 -0.11 -8.92
C GLY A 490 -3.97 -0.20 -10.12
N PHE A 491 -3.72 0.63 -11.13
CA PHE A 491 -4.42 0.55 -12.41
C PHE A 491 -3.72 -0.44 -13.33
N VAL A 492 -4.51 -1.25 -14.04
CA VAL A 492 -4.00 -2.33 -14.88
C VAL A 492 -4.22 -1.96 -16.35
N PHE A 493 -3.16 -2.05 -17.13
CA PHE A 493 -3.15 -1.79 -18.56
C PHE A 493 -2.69 -3.04 -19.32
N PRO A 494 -3.05 -3.19 -20.61
CA PRO A 494 -2.51 -4.25 -21.45
C PRO A 494 -0.98 -4.22 -21.48
N LYS A 495 -0.36 -5.39 -21.55
CA LYS A 495 1.11 -5.49 -21.62
C LYS A 495 1.63 -4.75 -22.86
N GLY A 496 2.62 -3.88 -22.66
CA GLY A 496 3.19 -3.05 -23.74
C GLY A 496 2.39 -1.78 -24.04
N SER A 497 1.32 -1.50 -23.30
CA SER A 497 0.55 -0.26 -23.47
C SER A 497 1.39 0.97 -23.05
N PRO A 498 1.54 1.99 -23.92
CA PRO A 498 2.22 3.24 -23.57
C PRO A 498 1.46 4.02 -22.49
N LEU A 499 0.12 3.84 -22.41
CA LEU A 499 -0.71 4.45 -21.37
C LEU A 499 -0.26 4.05 -19.96
N ALA A 500 0.34 2.87 -19.78
CA ALA A 500 0.82 2.46 -18.46
C ALA A 500 1.91 3.40 -17.95
N ILE A 501 2.85 3.79 -18.82
CA ILE A 501 3.96 4.69 -18.48
C ILE A 501 3.41 6.09 -18.20
N GLU A 502 2.57 6.61 -19.10
CA GLU A 502 1.99 7.94 -18.98
C GLU A 502 1.09 8.08 -17.75
N PHE A 503 0.26 7.07 -17.44
CA PHE A 503 -0.54 7.06 -16.21
C PHE A 503 0.31 6.92 -14.96
N SER A 504 1.37 6.11 -14.98
CA SER A 504 2.29 6.04 -13.84
C SER A 504 2.94 7.40 -13.55
N GLU A 505 3.39 8.11 -14.59
CA GLU A 505 3.94 9.47 -14.44
C GLU A 505 2.88 10.45 -13.94
N ALA A 506 1.67 10.41 -14.52
CA ALA A 506 0.54 11.25 -14.09
C ALA A 506 0.18 11.01 -12.62
N ILE A 507 0.04 9.76 -12.19
CA ILE A 507 -0.26 9.40 -10.79
C ILE A 507 0.85 9.88 -9.85
N LEU A 508 2.12 9.77 -10.26
CA LEU A 508 3.23 10.32 -9.48
C LEU A 508 3.10 11.83 -9.30
N LYS A 509 2.78 12.59 -10.36
CA LYS A 509 2.52 14.04 -10.28
C LYS A 509 1.36 14.37 -9.33
N VAL A 510 0.24 13.62 -9.40
CA VAL A 510 -0.92 13.80 -8.50
C VAL A 510 -0.58 13.42 -7.04
N THR A 511 0.32 12.44 -6.85
CA THR A 511 0.79 12.04 -5.51
C THR A 511 1.69 13.12 -4.92
N GLN A 512 2.65 13.62 -5.70
CA GLN A 512 3.62 14.65 -5.28
C GLN A 512 2.94 15.99 -4.98
N SER A 513 1.86 16.32 -5.68
CA SER A 513 1.06 17.52 -5.38
C SER A 513 0.24 17.41 -4.09
N GLY A 514 0.21 16.24 -3.44
CA GLY A 514 -0.57 15.99 -2.23
C GLY A 514 -2.08 15.79 -2.49
N HIS A 515 -2.53 15.87 -3.75
CA HIS A 515 -3.95 15.73 -4.08
C HIS A 515 -4.52 14.35 -3.72
N ILE A 516 -3.73 13.27 -3.86
CA ILE A 516 -4.14 11.93 -3.41
C ILE A 516 -4.42 11.90 -1.90
N ASN A 517 -3.60 12.58 -1.09
CA ASN A 517 -3.80 12.62 0.36
C ASN A 517 -5.10 13.37 0.72
N THR A 518 -5.44 14.42 -0.04
CA THR A 518 -6.72 15.13 0.11
C THR A 518 -7.89 14.23 -0.25
N LEU A 519 -7.81 13.48 -1.36
CA LEU A 519 -8.83 12.50 -1.73
C LEU A 519 -8.98 11.40 -0.68
N GLU A 520 -7.87 10.92 -0.10
CA GLU A 520 -7.89 9.90 0.96
C GLU A 520 -8.54 10.44 2.23
N LYS A 521 -8.19 11.67 2.65
CA LYS A 521 -8.83 12.33 3.78
C LYS A 521 -10.33 12.52 3.56
N ASN A 522 -10.75 12.98 2.38
CA ASN A 522 -12.16 13.16 2.06
C ASN A 522 -12.94 11.83 2.11
N MET A 523 -12.34 10.76 1.60
CA MET A 523 -12.91 9.41 1.67
C MET A 523 -13.08 8.95 3.13
N LEU A 524 -12.10 9.22 4.00
CA LEU A 524 -12.15 8.85 5.42
C LEU A 524 -13.03 9.79 6.25
N TYR A 525 -13.20 11.06 5.88
CA TYR A 525 -13.97 12.05 6.65
C TYR A 525 -15.47 11.78 6.63
N HIS A 526 -15.97 11.05 5.63
CA HIS A 526 -17.39 10.65 5.54
C HIS A 526 -17.77 9.51 6.51
N SER A 527 -16.86 9.06 7.37
CA SER A 527 -17.15 8.03 8.35
C SER A 527 -17.86 8.57 9.60
N ASN A 528 -18.89 7.85 10.07
CA ASN A 528 -19.82 8.21 11.15
C ASN A 528 -19.22 8.47 12.54
N CYS A 529 -17.90 8.44 12.68
CA CYS A 529 -17.27 8.81 13.93
C CYS A 529 -17.29 10.32 14.07
N THR A 530 -18.35 10.84 14.70
CA THR A 530 -18.33 12.17 15.29
C THR A 530 -17.07 12.24 16.11
N SER A 531 -16.13 13.09 15.69
CA SER A 531 -14.96 13.41 16.48
C SER A 531 -15.47 13.98 17.78
N SER A 532 -15.55 13.15 18.82
CA SER A 532 -15.33 13.66 20.15
C SER A 532 -13.92 14.19 20.13
N THR A 533 -13.77 15.50 19.92
CA THR A 533 -12.75 16.28 20.61
C THR A 533 -12.91 15.99 22.09
N LYS A 534 -12.29 14.89 22.51
CA LYS A 534 -11.88 14.59 23.87
C LYS A 534 -10.47 14.08 23.75
N SER A 535 -9.56 14.99 23.43
CA SER A 535 -8.19 14.93 23.94
C SER A 535 -8.21 15.33 25.43
N ASP A 536 -9.04 14.63 26.22
CA ASP A 536 -8.93 14.51 27.66
C ASP A 536 -8.64 13.03 27.94
N GLU A 537 -7.53 12.53 27.38
CA GLU A 537 -6.87 11.29 27.80
C GLU A 537 -6.21 11.45 29.20
N ALA A 538 -6.81 12.26 30.08
CA ALA A 538 -6.39 12.46 31.46
C ALA A 538 -7.45 12.04 32.48
N ASP A 539 -8.70 11.78 32.07
CA ASP A 539 -9.80 11.65 33.05
C ASP A 539 -10.22 10.21 33.41
N ASP A 540 -9.55 9.20 32.85
CA ASP A 540 -9.86 7.78 33.11
C ASP A 540 -8.82 7.05 33.99
N MET A 541 -7.95 7.81 34.67
CA MET A 541 -6.99 7.30 35.64
C MET A 541 -7.56 7.26 37.07
N LYS A 542 -8.84 6.87 37.21
CA LYS A 542 -9.47 6.68 38.52
C LYS A 542 -9.45 5.18 38.87
N LEU A 543 -8.76 4.82 39.96
CA LEU A 543 -8.78 3.45 40.50
C LEU A 543 -10.15 3.20 41.16
N GLY A 544 -10.96 2.32 40.56
CA GLY A 544 -12.17 1.79 41.19
C GLY A 544 -11.87 0.77 42.31
N PRO A 545 -12.87 0.37 43.12
CA PRO A 545 -12.70 -0.60 44.21
C PRO A 545 -12.52 -2.06 43.72
N GLU A 546 -12.75 -2.32 42.43
CA GLU A 546 -12.77 -3.66 41.84
C GLU A 546 -11.48 -4.47 42.04
N PRO A 547 -10.25 -3.91 41.89
CA PRO A 547 -9.00 -4.64 42.11
C PRO A 547 -8.77 -5.12 43.55
N PHE A 548 -9.40 -4.43 44.51
CA PHE A 548 -9.24 -4.66 45.95
C PHE A 548 -10.43 -5.42 46.57
N SER A 549 -11.46 -5.72 45.76
CA SER A 549 -12.71 -6.32 46.22
C SER A 549 -12.50 -7.61 47.03
N GLY A 550 -11.58 -8.49 46.63
CA GLY A 550 -11.33 -9.75 47.32
C GLY A 550 -10.60 -9.57 48.65
N MET A 551 -9.75 -8.55 48.76
CA MET A 551 -9.13 -8.18 50.05
C MET A 551 -10.19 -7.65 51.03
N PHE A 552 -11.11 -6.82 50.55
CA PHE A 552 -12.23 -6.33 51.37
C PHE A 552 -13.16 -7.47 51.81
N GLN A 553 -13.44 -8.43 50.93
CA GLN A 553 -14.24 -9.61 51.26
C GLN A 553 -13.54 -10.50 52.31
N ALA A 554 -12.24 -10.74 52.16
CA ALA A 554 -11.47 -11.53 53.12
C ALA A 554 -11.43 -10.86 54.50
N LEU A 555 -11.16 -9.55 54.56
CA LEU A 555 -11.16 -8.79 55.80
C LEU A 555 -12.55 -8.77 56.45
N GLY A 556 -13.61 -8.53 55.66
CA GLY A 556 -14.99 -8.57 56.14
C GLY A 556 -15.38 -9.93 56.73
N GLY A 557 -14.94 -11.02 56.08
CA GLY A 557 -15.12 -12.38 56.59
C GLY A 557 -14.44 -12.61 57.94
N ILE A 558 -13.16 -12.22 58.08
CA ILE A 558 -12.40 -12.36 59.33
C ILE A 558 -13.05 -11.56 60.46
N ILE A 559 -13.45 -10.32 60.20
CA ILE A 559 -14.15 -9.47 61.18
C ILE A 559 -15.49 -10.11 61.58
N GLY A 560 -16.25 -10.64 60.63
CA GLY A 560 -17.51 -11.33 60.89
C GLY A 560 -17.34 -12.56 61.77
N VAL A 561 -16.33 -13.40 61.50
CA VAL A 561 -16.02 -14.57 62.33
C VAL A 561 -15.58 -14.16 63.73
N ALA A 562 -14.70 -13.15 63.86
CA ALA A 562 -14.27 -12.65 65.15
C ALA A 562 -15.44 -12.11 65.98
N PHE A 563 -16.36 -11.36 65.34
CA PHE A 563 -17.57 -10.85 65.96
C PHE A 563 -18.53 -11.97 66.39
N PHE A 564 -18.67 -13.02 65.58
CA PHE A 564 -19.50 -14.16 65.92
C PHE A 564 -18.93 -14.95 67.12
N VAL A 565 -17.62 -15.17 67.15
CA VAL A 565 -16.93 -15.84 68.26
C VAL A 565 -17.03 -15.02 69.55
N THR A 566 -16.90 -13.68 69.48
CA THR A 566 -17.07 -12.83 70.67
C THR A 566 -18.50 -12.84 71.18
N ILE A 567 -19.52 -12.84 70.31
CA ILE A 567 -20.92 -13.01 70.72
C ILE A 567 -21.14 -14.36 71.43
N ILE A 568 -20.65 -15.47 70.85
CA ILE A 568 -20.79 -16.79 71.49
C ILE A 568 -20.12 -16.82 72.86
N ARG A 569 -18.94 -16.22 72.99
CA ARG A 569 -18.24 -16.09 74.29
C ARG A 569 -19.06 -15.23 75.25
N LEU A 570 -19.61 -14.10 74.81
CA LEU A 570 -20.42 -13.21 75.66
C LEU A 570 -21.67 -13.91 76.19
N VAL A 571 -22.36 -14.69 75.35
CA VAL A 571 -23.55 -15.48 75.71
C VAL A 571 -23.20 -16.57 76.73
N ARG A 572 -22.09 -17.27 76.52
CA ARG A 572 -21.62 -18.32 77.44
C ARG A 572 -21.17 -17.76 78.79
N THR A 573 -20.46 -16.64 78.83
CA THR A 573 -19.86 -16.11 80.06
C THR A 573 -20.84 -15.31 80.93
N LYS A 574 -21.80 -14.60 80.34
CA LYS A 574 -22.74 -13.75 81.10
C LYS A 574 -24.16 -14.33 81.29
N ARG A 575 -24.46 -15.54 80.77
CA ARG A 575 -25.81 -16.16 80.85
C ARG A 575 -26.92 -15.17 80.46
N ILE A 576 -26.65 -14.36 79.44
CA ILE A 576 -27.55 -13.29 79.00
C ILE A 576 -28.76 -13.94 78.32
N SER A 577 -29.96 -13.66 78.84
CA SER A 577 -31.21 -14.10 78.23
C SER A 577 -31.30 -13.54 76.81
N ILE A 578 -31.79 -14.36 75.87
CA ILE A 578 -31.91 -14.07 74.44
C ILE A 578 -32.54 -12.68 74.17
N HIS A 579 -33.37 -12.20 75.10
CA HIS A 579 -34.02 -10.89 75.04
C HIS A 579 -33.04 -9.69 74.99
N ASP A 580 -31.94 -9.72 75.75
CA ASP A 580 -30.95 -8.63 75.75
C ASP A 580 -30.10 -8.61 74.47
N LEU A 581 -29.89 -9.79 73.86
CA LEU A 581 -29.24 -9.91 72.55
C LEU A 581 -30.09 -9.27 71.43
N VAL A 582 -31.42 -9.42 71.49
CA VAL A 582 -32.34 -8.79 70.54
C VAL A 582 -32.32 -7.27 70.70
N GLN A 583 -32.25 -6.75 71.94
CA GLN A 583 -32.15 -5.31 72.19
C GLN A 583 -30.81 -4.73 71.70
N ILE A 584 -29.69 -5.42 71.91
CA ILE A 584 -28.38 -5.00 71.40
C ILE A 584 -28.35 -5.07 69.86
N ALA A 585 -28.92 -6.12 69.24
CA ALA A 585 -29.02 -6.22 67.80
C ALA A 585 -29.88 -5.09 67.19
N LEU A 586 -30.97 -4.69 67.86
CA LEU A 586 -31.81 -3.55 67.46
C LEU A 586 -31.08 -2.21 67.61
N GLN A 587 -30.29 -2.05 68.67
CA GLN A 587 -29.42 -0.87 68.88
C GLN A 587 -28.33 -0.78 67.80
N VAL A 588 -27.63 -1.89 67.51
CA VAL A 588 -26.62 -1.95 66.44
C VAL A 588 -27.26 -1.70 65.07
N LYS A 589 -28.45 -2.26 64.80
CA LYS A 589 -29.19 -1.97 63.57
C LYS A 589 -29.52 -0.47 63.45
N ARG A 590 -29.94 0.19 64.54
CA ARG A 590 -30.18 1.64 64.57
C ARG A 590 -28.91 2.45 64.35
N ILE A 591 -27.79 2.05 64.95
CA ILE A 591 -26.51 2.75 64.80
C ILE A 591 -25.96 2.57 63.37
N CYS A 592 -26.00 1.35 62.81
CA CYS A 592 -25.63 1.10 61.42
C CYS A 592 -26.53 1.87 60.45
N MET A 593 -27.85 1.90 60.68
CA MET A 593 -28.77 2.70 59.85
C MET A 593 -28.44 4.19 59.92
N ARG A 594 -28.08 4.73 61.09
CA ARG A 594 -27.64 6.12 61.23
C ARG A 594 -26.29 6.38 60.54
N ALA A 595 -25.33 5.47 60.66
CA ALA A 595 -24.03 5.59 59.99
C ALA A 595 -24.17 5.52 58.45
N LEU A 596 -25.03 4.63 57.95
CA LEU A 596 -25.39 4.54 56.52
C LEU A 596 -26.08 5.81 56.04
N PHE A 597 -26.97 6.40 56.86
CA PHE A 597 -27.63 7.66 56.53
C PHE A 597 -26.64 8.82 56.47
N VAL A 598 -25.70 8.91 57.42
CA VAL A 598 -24.65 9.95 57.44
C VAL A 598 -23.66 9.79 56.28
N LEU A 599 -23.29 8.55 55.92
CA LEU A 599 -22.45 8.28 54.75
C LEU A 599 -23.17 8.63 53.44
N ALA A 600 -24.47 8.31 53.33
CA ALA A 600 -25.29 8.70 52.19
C ALA A 600 -25.41 10.23 52.08
N GLU A 601 -25.59 10.94 53.20
CA GLU A 601 -25.61 12.40 53.24
C GLU A 601 -24.26 13.01 52.82
N TYR A 602 -23.13 12.43 53.26
CA TYR A 602 -21.79 12.88 52.83
C TYR A 602 -21.53 12.63 51.34
N CYS A 603 -21.96 11.49 50.79
CA CYS A 603 -21.85 11.21 49.36
C CYS A 603 -22.70 12.17 48.52
N ILE A 604 -23.92 12.49 48.97
CA ILE A 604 -24.79 13.48 48.32
C ILE A 604 -24.13 14.87 48.39
N LYS A 605 -23.62 15.29 49.55
CA LYS A 605 -22.95 16.59 49.72
C LYS A 605 -21.66 16.73 48.89
N PHE A 606 -20.95 15.61 48.65
CA PHE A 606 -19.78 15.58 47.78
C PHE A 606 -20.15 15.64 46.28
N SER A 607 -21.31 15.10 45.90
CA SER A 607 -21.89 15.22 44.55
C SER A 607 -22.24 16.68 44.22
N TRP A 608 -22.93 17.37 45.12
CA TRP A 608 -23.32 18.77 44.93
C TRP A 608 -22.12 19.73 44.86
N ARG A 609 -21.07 19.48 45.65
CA ARG A 609 -19.85 20.31 45.64
C ARG A 609 -18.98 20.11 44.39
N TRP A 610 -19.25 19.08 43.60
CA TRP A 610 -18.60 18.82 42.31
C TRP A 610 -19.29 19.56 41.16
N GLU A 611 -20.62 19.75 41.22
CA GLU A 611 -21.38 20.53 40.24
C GLU A 611 -21.15 22.05 40.36
N ASP A 612 -20.99 22.57 41.59
CA ASP A 612 -20.71 24.00 41.81
C ASP A 612 -19.29 24.46 41.39
N ASN A 613 -18.36 23.52 41.15
CA ASN A 613 -16.99 23.85 40.74
C ASN A 613 -16.76 23.77 39.22
N GLN A 614 -17.82 23.52 38.43
CA GLN A 614 -17.80 23.51 36.96
C GLN A 614 -18.64 24.63 36.31
N SER A 615 -19.14 25.60 37.09
CA SER A 615 -19.76 26.83 36.56
C SER A 615 -18.75 27.92 36.29
#